data_AF-A0AAE0CWS1-F1
#
_entry.id   AF-A0AAE0CWS1-F1
#
_cell.length_a   1.000
_cell.length_b   1.000
_cell.length_c   1.000
_cell.angle_alpha   90.00
_cell.angle_beta   90.00
_cell.angle_gamma   90.00
#
_symmetry.space_group_name_H-M   'P 1'
#
loop_
_entity.id
_entity.type
_entity.pdbx_description
1 polymer ?
#
loop_
_entity_poly.entity_id
_entity_poly.type
_entity_poly.pdbx_seq_one_letter_code
_entity_poly.pdbx_strand_id
1 'polypeptide(L)'
;MTEDKALCNAAQKNIKAGIFINGELHPTLEKGPLYFQKLVREAVVQHFEREQDEQREIWPAKTVLPEDAAVSKKDVEFCSEVNCCRRREVEV
;
A
#
# COMPACT_ATOMS: atom_id res chain seq x y z
N MET A 1 9.59 24.20 7.83
CA MET A 1 8.55 23.21 7.51
C MET A 1 7.40 23.74 6.64
N THR A 2 6.97 25.01 6.71
CA THR A 2 5.88 25.52 5.83
C THR A 2 6.21 25.42 4.35
N GLU A 3 7.47 25.70 4.00
CA GLU A 3 8.00 25.56 2.63
C GLU A 3 7.94 24.12 2.14
N ASP A 4 8.50 23.17 2.89
CA ASP A 4 8.50 21.74 2.52
C ASP A 4 7.08 21.21 2.28
N LYS A 5 6.13 21.61 3.14
CA LYS A 5 4.72 21.26 2.98
C LYS A 5 4.14 21.81 1.68
N ALA A 6 4.46 23.05 1.32
CA ALA A 6 3.98 23.66 0.09
C ALA A 6 4.57 22.94 -1.15
N LEU A 7 5.87 22.62 -1.13
CA LEU A 7 6.55 21.89 -2.19
C LEU A 7 5.95 20.48 -2.39
N CYS A 8 5.77 19.72 -1.31
CA CYS A 8 5.17 18.39 -1.37
C CYS A 8 3.73 18.42 -1.89
N ASN A 9 2.93 19.40 -1.46
CA ASN A 9 1.55 19.55 -1.93
C ASN A 9 1.48 19.87 -3.43
N ALA A 10 2.37 20.74 -3.92
CA ALA A 10 2.44 21.08 -5.34
C ALA A 10 2.87 19.86 -6.19
N ALA A 11 3.89 19.13 -5.73
CA ALA A 11 4.31 17.88 -6.37
C ALA A 11 3.16 16.85 -6.43
N GLN A 12 2.44 16.67 -5.32
CA GLN A 12 1.29 15.77 -5.27
C GLN A 12 0.16 16.19 -6.22
N LYS A 13 -0.06 17.49 -6.42
CA LYS A 13 -1.04 18.00 -7.39
C LYS A 13 -0.65 17.62 -8.82
N ASN A 14 0.64 17.71 -9.16
CA ASN A 14 1.14 17.31 -10.48
C ASN A 14 1.01 15.80 -10.72
N ILE A 15 1.31 14.98 -9.71
CA ILE A 15 1.11 13.52 -9.78
C ILE A 15 -0.37 13.19 -10.02
N LYS A 16 -1.29 13.86 -9.31
CA LYS A 16 -2.75 13.66 -9.48
C LYS A 16 -3.28 14.03 -10.87
N ALA A 17 -2.55 14.87 -11.62
CA ALA A 17 -2.94 15.19 -12.99
C ALA A 17 -2.74 14.00 -13.95
N GLY A 18 -2.02 12.95 -13.55
CA GLY A 18 -1.84 11.72 -14.33
C GLY A 18 -0.91 11.86 -15.55
N ILE A 19 -0.34 13.04 -15.79
CA ILE A 19 0.60 13.29 -16.89
C ILE A 19 2.00 12.77 -16.53
N PHE A 20 2.39 12.89 -15.26
CA PHE A 20 3.66 12.37 -14.77
C PHE A 20 3.50 10.91 -14.35
N ILE A 21 4.11 9.99 -15.10
CA ILE A 21 4.06 8.54 -14.84
C ILE A 21 5.37 8.05 -14.23
N ASN A 22 6.49 8.38 -14.87
CA ASN A 22 7.85 8.10 -14.42
C ASN A 22 8.76 9.26 -14.84
N GLY A 23 9.68 9.64 -13.96
CA GLY A 23 10.71 10.63 -14.25
C GLY A 23 12.08 10.05 -13.93
N GLU A 24 13.06 10.36 -14.76
CA GLU A 24 14.46 10.04 -14.46
C GLU A 24 14.96 11.01 -13.39
N LEU A 25 15.45 10.44 -12.28
CA LEU A 25 16.12 11.21 -11.24
C LEU A 25 17.60 11.38 -11.59
N HIS A 26 18.17 12.51 -11.19
CA HIS A 26 19.56 12.81 -11.45
C HIS A 26 20.47 11.79 -10.74
N PRO A 27 21.33 11.05 -11.49
CA PRO A 27 22.02 9.87 -10.96
C PRO A 27 23.03 10.18 -9.85
N THR A 28 23.53 11.42 -9.76
CA THR A 28 24.50 11.84 -8.73
C THR A 28 23.91 12.69 -7.61
N LEU A 29 22.87 13.48 -7.89
CA LEU A 29 22.32 14.48 -6.97
C LEU A 29 21.10 13.96 -6.22
N GLU A 30 20.45 12.91 -6.75
CA GLU A 30 19.21 12.35 -6.19
C GLU A 30 19.38 10.90 -5.76
N LYS A 31 20.59 10.52 -5.33
CA LYS A 31 20.88 9.18 -4.77
C LYS A 31 20.02 8.86 -3.55
N GLY A 32 19.72 9.86 -2.72
CA GLY A 32 18.85 9.71 -1.54
C GLY A 32 17.44 9.27 -1.95
N PRO A 33 16.72 10.05 -2.77
CA PRO A 33 15.43 9.65 -3.33
C PRO A 33 15.44 8.29 -4.03
N LEU A 34 16.45 7.99 -4.85
CA LEU A 34 16.59 6.69 -5.52
C LEU A 34 16.71 5.53 -4.52
N TYR A 35 17.54 5.69 -3.48
CA TYR A 35 17.71 4.68 -2.44
C TYR A 35 16.41 4.48 -1.65
N PHE A 36 15.72 5.57 -1.29
CA PHE A 36 14.43 5.48 -0.60
C PHE A 36 13.36 4.77 -1.44
N GLN A 37 13.24 5.11 -2.73
CA GLN A 37 12.33 4.44 -3.65
C GLN A 37 12.62 2.93 -3.76
N LYS A 38 13.89 2.55 -3.81
CA LYS A 38 14.31 1.14 -3.80
C LYS A 38 13.84 0.43 -2.53
N LEU A 39 14.10 1.00 -1.34
CA LEU A 39 13.70 0.40 -0.07
C LEU A 39 12.18 0.21 0.04
N VAL A 40 11.40 1.20 -0.38
CA VAL A 40 9.93 1.11 -0.35
C VAL A 40 9.46 -0.02 -1.27
N ARG A 41 10.00 -0.12 -2.49
CA ARG A 41 9.68 -1.21 -3.42
C ARG A 41 10.02 -2.57 -2.82
N GLU A 42 11.22 -2.72 -2.28
CA GLU A 42 11.66 -3.98 -1.66
C GLU A 42 10.76 -4.38 -0.49
N ALA A 43 10.42 -3.44 0.39
CA ALA A 43 9.55 -3.71 1.52
C ALA A 43 8.14 -4.17 1.10
N VAL A 44 7.54 -3.49 0.11
CA VAL A 44 6.20 -3.83 -0.38
C VAL A 44 6.20 -5.18 -1.10
N VAL A 45 7.19 -5.45 -1.94
CA VAL A 45 7.30 -6.73 -2.66
C VAL A 45 7.54 -7.89 -1.69
N GLN A 46 8.44 -7.74 -0.73
CA GLN A 46 8.70 -8.76 0.28
C GLN A 46 7.47 -9.04 1.16
N HIS A 47 6.70 -8.00 1.52
CA HIS A 47 5.45 -8.19 2.25
C HIS A 47 4.44 -8.97 1.43
N PHE A 48 4.28 -8.61 0.15
CA PHE A 48 3.38 -9.31 -0.76
C PHE A 48 3.79 -10.78 -0.96
N GLU A 49 5.09 -11.07 -1.11
CA GLU A 49 5.59 -12.45 -1.20
C GLU A 49 5.20 -13.28 0.03
N ARG A 50 5.32 -12.71 1.25
CA ARG A 50 4.89 -13.40 2.48
C ARG A 50 3.39 -13.67 2.50
N GLU A 51 2.57 -12.74 2.02
CA GLU A 51 1.11 -12.94 1.93
C GLU A 51 0.75 -14.04 0.93
N GLN A 52 1.50 -14.17 -0.17
CA GLN A 52 1.33 -15.27 -1.13
C GLN A 52 1.72 -16.61 -0.51
N ASP A 53 2.85 -16.68 0.19
CA ASP A 53 3.35 -17.89 0.85
C ASP A 53 2.37 -18.38 1.94
N GLU A 54 1.77 -17.45 2.70
CA GLU A 54 0.77 -17.76 3.73
C GLU A 54 -0.65 -17.91 3.18
N GLN A 55 -0.87 -17.66 1.89
CA GLN A 55 -2.17 -17.66 1.21
C GLN A 55 -3.24 -16.80 1.91
N ARG A 56 -2.81 -15.72 2.57
CA ARG A 56 -3.69 -14.82 3.31
C ARG A 56 -3.06 -13.43 3.43
N GLU A 57 -3.90 -12.42 3.57
CA GLU A 57 -3.43 -11.06 3.89
C GLU A 57 -2.83 -11.01 5.31
N ILE A 58 -1.73 -10.28 5.44
CA ILE A 58 -1.03 -10.04 6.70
C ILE A 58 -1.28 -8.59 7.10
N TRP A 59 -2.13 -8.40 8.11
CA TRP A 59 -2.47 -7.08 8.65
C TRP A 59 -1.75 -6.86 9.98
N PRO A 60 -0.65 -6.08 10.03
CA PRO A 60 0.12 -5.91 11.28
C PRO A 60 -0.68 -5.25 12.40
N ALA A 61 -1.65 -4.41 12.05
CA ALA A 61 -2.53 -3.72 13.00
C ALA A 61 -3.74 -4.56 13.43
N LYS A 62 -3.99 -5.73 12.82
CA LYS A 62 -5.13 -6.58 13.17
C LYS A 62 -4.84 -7.30 14.48
N THR A 63 -5.77 -7.18 15.42
CA THR A 63 -5.70 -7.90 16.69
C THR A 63 -5.74 -9.41 16.45
N VAL A 64 -4.78 -10.14 17.01
CA VAL A 64 -4.81 -11.60 17.03
C VAL A 64 -5.89 -12.03 18.02
N LEU A 65 -6.95 -12.64 17.50
CA LEU A 65 -8.07 -13.12 18.33
C LEU A 65 -7.72 -14.49 18.92
N PRO A 66 -8.02 -14.73 20.21
CA PRO A 66 -7.94 -16.08 20.76
C PRO A 66 -9.01 -16.99 20.15
N GLU A 67 -8.79 -18.31 20.18
CA GLU A 67 -9.64 -19.27 19.47
C GLU A 67 -11.08 -19.35 20.01
N ASP A 68 -11.31 -18.95 21.25
CA ASP A 68 -12.61 -18.96 21.93
C ASP A 68 -13.45 -17.69 21.69
N ALA A 69 -12.91 -16.68 20.99
CA ALA A 69 -13.60 -15.43 20.68
C ALA A 69 -14.64 -15.58 19.54
N ALA A 70 -15.71 -16.36 19.78
CA ALA A 70 -16.71 -16.75 18.78
C ALA A 70 -17.46 -15.56 18.13
N VAL A 71 -17.70 -14.47 18.88
CA VAL A 71 -18.36 -13.27 18.34
C VAL A 71 -17.45 -12.55 17.35
N SER A 72 -16.21 -12.28 17.75
CA SER A 72 -15.23 -11.60 16.91
C SER A 72 -14.87 -12.41 15.65
N LYS A 73 -14.92 -13.74 15.71
CA LYS A 73 -14.76 -14.59 14.51
C LYS A 73 -15.86 -14.35 13.49
N LYS A 74 -17.13 -14.30 13.91
CA LYS A 74 -18.26 -14.00 13.02
C LYS A 74 -18.14 -12.62 12.37
N ASP A 75 -17.68 -11.62 13.12
CA ASP A 75 -17.48 -10.27 12.59
C ASP A 75 -16.36 -10.22 11.54
N VAL A 76 -15.27 -10.97 11.75
CA VAL A 76 -14.18 -11.09 10.78
C VAL A 76 -14.62 -11.84 9.52
N GLU A 77 -15.36 -12.94 9.67
CA GLU A 77 -15.94 -13.70 8.55
C GLU A 77 -16.89 -12.80 7.74
N PHE A 78 -17.83 -12.13 8.39
CA PHE A 78 -18.73 -11.17 7.75
C PHE A 78 -17.96 -10.08 7.00
N CYS A 79 -16.95 -9.44 7.62
CA CYS A 79 -16.13 -8.42 6.96
C CYS A 79 -15.39 -8.96 5.72
N SER A 80 -14.94 -10.22 5.77
CA SER A 80 -14.25 -10.86 4.65
C SER A 80 -15.18 -11.15 3.46
N GLU A 81 -16.44 -11.49 3.73
CA GLU A 81 -17.46 -11.74 2.71
C GLU A 81 -18.02 -10.45 2.10
N VAL A 82 -18.17 -9.41 2.92
CA VAL A 82 -18.73 -8.10 2.52
C VAL A 82 -17.73 -7.27 1.70
N ASN A 83 -16.51 -7.76 1.50
CA ASN A 83 -15.41 -6.99 0.90
C ASN A 83 -15.79 -6.36 -0.46
N CYS A 84 -16.25 -5.11 -0.38
CA CYS A 84 -16.94 -4.34 -1.40
C CYS A 84 -16.00 -3.78 -2.48
N CYS A 85 -14.72 -4.17 -2.41
CA CYS A 85 -13.65 -3.72 -3.31
C CYS A 85 -13.15 -4.81 -4.27
N ARG A 86 -13.71 -6.03 -4.24
CA ARG A 86 -13.50 -6.99 -5.33
C ARG A 86 -14.35 -6.52 -6.52
N ARG A 87 -13.86 -5.50 -7.26
CA ARG A 87 -14.38 -5.18 -8.60
C ARG A 87 -14.34 -6.51 -9.36
N ARG A 88 -15.49 -7.16 -9.54
CA ARG A 88 -15.65 -8.07 -10.66
C ARG A 88 -15.37 -7.21 -11.88
N GLU A 89 -14.29 -7.50 -12.59
CA GLU A 89 -14.13 -6.98 -13.94
C GLU A 89 -15.44 -7.29 -14.66
N VAL A 90 -16.16 -6.24 -15.02
CA VAL A 90 -17.26 -6.37 -15.97
C VAL A 90 -16.55 -6.66 -17.28
N GLU A 91 -16.63 -7.92 -17.74
CA GLU A 91 -16.26 -8.28 -19.10
C GLU A 91 -17.00 -7.31 -20.05
N VAL A 92 -16.23 -6.59 -20.86
CA VAL A 92 -16.72 -5.80 -21.99
C VAL A 92 -16.39 -6.56 -23.26
#